data_AF-A0AAW8NKC4-F1
#
_entry.id   AF-A0AAW8NKC4-F1
#
_cell.length_a   1.000
_cell.length_b   1.000
_cell.length_c   1.000
_cell.angle_alpha   90.00
_cell.angle_beta   90.00
_cell.angle_gamma   90.00
#
_symmetry.space_group_name_H-M   'P 1'
#
loop_
_entity.id
_entity.type
_entity.pdbx_description
1 polymer ?
#
loop_
_entity_poly.entity_id
_entity_poly.type
_entity_poly.pdbx_seq_one_letter_code
_entity_poly.pdbx_strand_id
1 'polypeptide(L)'
;MKIKLSLCLAMLSAFTVSAHDVDPSQFEAQPYEVVKSQLLANGWQTIPKQQDELSFSEAYPEITCGSGSMAICSVGFQKQQHSIAFVVQSIDEQIIVLEEY
;
A
#
# COMPACT_ATOMS: atom_id res chain seq x y z
N MET A 1 60.98 -11.66 -2.86
CA MET A 1 60.07 -10.62 -2.31
C MET A 1 58.74 -11.27 -1.96
N LYS A 2 58.23 -11.09 -0.73
CA LYS A 2 56.95 -11.67 -0.24
C LYS A 2 55.85 -10.62 -0.38
N ILE A 3 54.93 -10.79 -1.31
CA ILE A 3 53.75 -9.91 -1.44
C ILE A 3 52.70 -10.43 -0.46
N LYS A 4 52.44 -9.66 0.60
CA LYS A 4 51.32 -9.91 1.52
C LYS A 4 50.04 -9.37 0.86
N LEU A 5 49.24 -10.26 0.31
CA LEU A 5 47.93 -9.92 -0.24
C LEU A 5 46.94 -9.82 0.93
N SER A 6 46.72 -8.60 1.42
CA SER A 6 45.73 -8.32 2.46
C SER A 6 44.34 -8.33 1.81
N LEU A 7 43.56 -9.38 2.09
CA LEU A 7 42.21 -9.54 1.60
C LEU A 7 41.29 -8.58 2.39
N CYS A 8 41.07 -7.38 1.85
CA CYS A 8 40.06 -6.47 2.37
C CYS A 8 38.67 -7.05 2.06
N LEU A 9 38.10 -7.74 3.05
CA LEU A 9 36.72 -8.18 3.06
C LEU A 9 35.82 -6.93 3.14
N ALA A 10 35.43 -6.40 1.99
CA ALA A 10 34.45 -5.32 1.92
C ALA A 10 33.10 -5.88 2.36
N MET A 11 32.74 -5.63 3.63
CA MET A 11 31.38 -5.81 4.10
C MET A 11 30.48 -4.90 3.27
N LEU A 12 29.75 -5.47 2.32
CA LEU A 12 28.61 -4.80 1.72
C LEU A 12 27.57 -4.65 2.84
N SER A 13 27.58 -3.49 3.49
CA SER A 13 26.48 -3.04 4.31
C SER A 13 25.26 -2.98 3.41
N ALA A 14 24.42 -4.03 3.46
CA ALA A 14 23.11 -3.97 2.86
C ALA A 14 22.39 -2.81 3.56
N PHE A 15 22.12 -1.73 2.82
CA PHE A 15 21.20 -0.69 3.27
C PHE A 15 19.85 -1.38 3.45
N THR A 16 19.54 -1.79 4.68
CA THR A 16 18.19 -2.15 5.06
C THR A 16 17.40 -0.85 5.04
N VAL A 17 16.84 -0.49 3.89
CA VAL A 17 15.73 0.46 3.85
C VAL A 17 14.65 -0.16 4.73
N SER A 18 14.51 0.39 5.93
CA SER A 18 13.47 -0.03 6.86
C SER A 18 12.13 0.13 6.15
N ALA A 19 11.21 -0.82 6.33
CA ALA A 19 9.85 -0.72 5.80
C ALA A 19 8.98 0.31 6.55
N HIS A 20 9.56 1.04 7.51
CA HIS A 20 8.99 2.27 8.05
C HIS A 20 9.28 3.34 7.00
N ASP A 21 8.27 4.01 6.41
CA ASP A 21 8.39 5.35 5.76
C ASP A 21 7.24 5.70 4.79
N VAL A 22 6.16 4.91 4.71
CA VAL A 22 4.96 5.38 4.00
C VAL A 22 4.09 6.15 4.98
N ASP A 23 4.14 7.48 4.92
CA ASP A 23 3.19 8.38 5.57
C ASP A 23 1.84 8.31 4.81
N PRO A 24 0.76 7.76 5.40
CA PRO A 24 -0.52 7.61 4.70
C PRO A 24 -1.17 8.95 4.33
N SER A 25 -0.90 10.01 5.10
CA SER A 25 -1.49 11.35 4.86
C SER A 25 -1.07 11.96 3.52
N GLN A 26 0.07 11.52 2.96
CA GLN A 26 0.53 11.98 1.65
C GLN A 26 -0.43 11.61 0.51
N PHE A 27 -1.30 10.61 0.72
CA PHE A 27 -2.22 10.10 -0.30
C PHE A 27 -3.62 10.71 -0.23
N GLU A 28 -3.90 11.54 0.77
CA GLU A 28 -5.19 12.24 0.88
C GLU A 28 -5.48 13.06 -0.40
N ALA A 29 -6.74 13.04 -0.83
CA ALA A 29 -7.23 13.67 -2.05
C ALA A 29 -6.61 13.17 -3.37
N GLN A 30 -5.79 12.11 -3.36
CA GLN A 30 -5.26 11.51 -4.58
C GLN A 30 -6.23 10.48 -5.19
N PRO A 31 -6.22 10.31 -6.52
CA PRO A 31 -6.94 9.21 -7.17
C PRO A 31 -6.42 7.85 -6.69
N TYR A 32 -7.33 6.95 -6.34
CA TYR A 32 -7.02 5.62 -5.84
C TYR A 32 -6.08 4.84 -6.76
N GLU A 33 -6.28 4.91 -8.08
CA GLU A 33 -5.42 4.20 -9.04
C GLU A 33 -3.97 4.67 -9.00
N VAL A 34 -3.74 5.97 -8.73
CA VAL A 34 -2.40 6.53 -8.56
C VAL A 34 -1.77 5.97 -7.28
N VAL A 35 -2.51 5.99 -6.17
CA VAL A 35 -2.07 5.48 -4.87
C VAL A 35 -1.77 3.97 -4.96
N LYS A 36 -2.67 3.19 -5.55
CA LYS A 36 -2.50 1.75 -5.79
C LYS A 36 -1.24 1.49 -6.60
N SER A 37 -1.06 2.17 -7.74
CA SER A 37 0.12 1.98 -8.58
C SER A 37 1.42 2.30 -7.84
N GLN A 38 1.45 3.39 -7.05
CA GLN A 38 2.62 3.78 -6.27
C GLN A 38 2.95 2.73 -5.18
N LEU A 39 1.95 2.28 -4.44
CA LEU A 39 2.13 1.27 -3.39
C LEU A 39 2.61 -0.07 -3.97
N LEU A 40 1.98 -0.55 -5.05
CA LEU A 40 2.38 -1.77 -5.73
C LEU A 40 3.82 -1.69 -6.27
N ALA A 41 4.20 -0.57 -6.87
CA ALA A 41 5.57 -0.34 -7.33
C ALA A 41 6.61 -0.37 -6.18
N ASN A 42 6.18 -0.01 -4.97
CA ASN A 42 7.00 -0.04 -3.76
C ASN A 42 6.90 -1.37 -2.97
N GLY A 43 6.34 -2.42 -3.58
CA GLY A 43 6.31 -3.76 -3.01
C GLY A 43 5.20 -3.99 -1.98
N TRP A 44 4.19 -3.12 -1.93
CA TRP A 44 2.95 -3.41 -1.24
C TRP A 44 2.04 -4.29 -2.09
N GLN A 45 1.06 -4.91 -1.47
CA GLN A 45 0.03 -5.72 -2.12
C GLN A 45 -1.33 -5.32 -1.57
N THR A 46 -2.36 -5.33 -2.42
CA THR A 46 -3.75 -5.16 -1.95
C THR A 46 -4.14 -6.32 -1.05
N ILE A 47 -4.78 -6.02 0.08
CA ILE A 47 -5.42 -7.03 0.92
C ILE A 47 -6.72 -7.43 0.23
N PRO A 48 -6.91 -8.72 -0.12
CA PRO A 48 -8.12 -9.16 -0.78
C PRO A 48 -9.32 -9.09 0.17
N LYS A 49 -10.49 -8.82 -0.41
CA LYS A 49 -11.78 -8.90 0.27
C LYS A 49 -12.02 -10.26 0.91
N GLN A 50 -12.63 -10.29 2.09
CA GLN A 50 -13.08 -11.50 2.77
C GLN A 50 -14.38 -12.07 2.15
N GLN A 51 -14.68 -13.33 2.43
CA GLN A 51 -15.79 -14.03 1.77
C GLN A 51 -17.15 -13.31 1.91
N ASP A 52 -17.43 -12.74 3.08
CA ASP A 52 -18.73 -12.13 3.41
C ASP A 52 -18.77 -10.60 3.25
N GLU A 53 -17.69 -9.99 2.78
CA GLU A 53 -17.64 -8.55 2.51
C GLU A 53 -18.24 -8.21 1.14
N LEU A 54 -18.75 -6.99 0.98
CA LEU A 54 -19.26 -6.49 -0.29
C LEU A 54 -18.15 -5.72 -1.03
N SER A 55 -17.86 -6.10 -2.28
CA SER A 55 -16.96 -5.31 -3.13
C SER A 55 -17.63 -4.01 -3.57
N PHE A 56 -16.85 -2.95 -3.72
CA PHE A 56 -17.30 -1.69 -4.33
C PHE A 56 -17.81 -1.92 -5.76
N SER A 57 -17.08 -2.69 -6.55
CA SER A 57 -17.48 -3.10 -7.90
C SER A 57 -16.67 -4.31 -8.39
N GLU A 58 -17.04 -4.88 -9.54
CA GLU A 58 -16.25 -5.93 -10.20
C GLU A 58 -14.86 -5.44 -10.67
N ALA A 59 -14.72 -4.15 -11.00
CA ALA A 59 -13.45 -3.55 -11.42
C ALA A 59 -12.49 -3.32 -10.24
N TYR A 60 -13.05 -3.17 -9.03
CA TYR A 60 -12.33 -2.88 -7.79
C TYR A 60 -12.73 -3.88 -6.70
N PRO A 61 -12.47 -5.19 -6.89
CA PRO A 61 -12.92 -6.23 -5.98
C PRO A 61 -12.27 -6.16 -4.59
N GLU A 62 -11.11 -5.51 -4.47
CA GLU A 62 -10.35 -5.27 -3.24
C GLU A 62 -10.89 -4.14 -2.38
N ILE A 63 -11.66 -3.22 -2.97
CA ILE A 63 -12.32 -2.16 -2.21
C ILE A 63 -13.58 -2.75 -1.63
N THR A 64 -13.75 -2.67 -0.31
CA THR A 64 -14.89 -3.24 0.39
C THR A 64 -15.74 -2.12 0.96
N CYS A 65 -17.05 -2.27 0.90
CA CYS A 65 -17.98 -1.29 1.45
C CYS A 65 -18.86 -1.92 2.53
N GLY A 66 -19.17 -1.13 3.56
CA GLY A 66 -20.23 -1.47 4.49
C GLY A 66 -21.60 -1.55 3.81
N SER A 67 -22.62 -1.88 4.61
CA SER A 67 -24.01 -1.88 4.16
C SER A 67 -24.76 -0.64 4.67
N GLY A 68 -25.61 -0.04 3.83
CA GLY A 68 -26.48 1.08 4.21
C GLY A 68 -26.12 2.39 3.52
N SER A 69 -26.95 3.43 3.72
CA SER A 69 -26.80 4.74 3.05
C SER A 69 -25.58 5.55 3.51
N MET A 70 -24.98 5.17 4.64
CA MET A 70 -23.78 5.77 5.21
C MET A 70 -22.60 4.79 5.22
N ALA A 71 -22.63 3.78 4.35
CA ALA A 71 -21.54 2.83 4.25
C ALA A 71 -20.24 3.52 3.85
N ILE A 72 -19.17 3.21 4.58
CA ILE A 72 -17.81 3.58 4.22
C ILE A 72 -17.26 2.50 3.30
N CYS A 73 -16.52 2.93 2.27
CA CYS A 73 -15.72 2.05 1.44
C CYS A 73 -14.25 2.20 1.81
N SER A 74 -13.54 1.08 1.92
CA SER A 74 -12.13 1.09 2.28
C SER A 74 -11.33 0.03 1.52
N VAL A 75 -10.02 0.19 1.54
CA VAL A 75 -9.08 -0.72 0.87
C VAL A 75 -7.80 -0.83 1.67
N GLY A 76 -7.37 -2.07 1.90
CA GLY A 76 -6.16 -2.39 2.63
C GLY A 76 -4.98 -2.69 1.71
N PHE A 77 -3.77 -2.34 2.16
CA PHE A 77 -2.51 -2.75 1.57
C PHE A 77 -1.60 -3.35 2.63
N GLN A 78 -0.83 -4.37 2.26
CA GLN A 78 0.13 -5.01 3.15
C GLN A 78 1.53 -5.08 2.52
N LYS A 79 2.56 -4.94 3.36
CA LYS A 79 3.97 -5.18 3.02
C LYS A 79 4.67 -5.79 4.23
N GLN A 80 5.05 -7.06 4.11
CA GLN A 80 5.66 -7.83 5.20
C GLN A 80 4.76 -7.85 6.45
N GLN A 81 5.17 -7.19 7.53
CA GLN A 81 4.42 -7.11 8.80
C GLN A 81 3.65 -5.78 8.94
N HIS A 82 3.67 -4.93 7.92
CA HIS A 82 2.99 -3.64 7.90
C HIS A 82 1.70 -3.70 7.08
N SER A 83 0.69 -3.00 7.55
CA SER A 83 -0.57 -2.79 6.84
C SER A 83 -0.98 -1.32 6.93
N ILE A 84 -1.55 -0.81 5.86
CA ILE A 84 -2.21 0.49 5.81
C ILE A 84 -3.58 0.28 5.17
N ALA A 85 -4.58 1.07 5.56
CA ALA A 85 -5.90 1.03 4.94
C ALA A 85 -6.37 2.46 4.68
N PHE A 86 -7.09 2.65 3.58
CA PHE A 86 -7.61 3.95 3.19
C PHE A 86 -9.13 3.92 3.13
N VAL A 87 -9.76 4.98 3.62
CA VAL A 87 -11.14 5.31 3.25
C VAL A 87 -11.13 5.87 1.83
N VAL A 88 -12.03 5.38 1.00
CA VAL A 88 -12.18 5.84 -0.38
C VAL A 88 -13.61 6.24 -0.71
N GLN A 89 -13.77 7.20 -1.61
CA GLN A 89 -15.07 7.65 -2.07
C GLN A 89 -15.08 7.85 -3.59
N SER A 90 -16.21 7.55 -4.21
CA SER A 90 -16.48 7.92 -5.60
C SER A 90 -16.95 9.37 -5.69
N ILE A 91 -16.17 10.21 -6.35
CA ILE A 91 -16.47 11.63 -6.64
C ILE A 91 -16.27 11.82 -8.15
N ASP A 92 -17.31 12.29 -8.86
CA ASP A 92 -17.27 12.51 -10.31
C ASP A 92 -16.71 11.32 -11.11
N GLU A 93 -17.20 10.11 -10.80
CA GLU A 93 -16.78 8.83 -11.41
C GLU A 93 -15.31 8.42 -11.13
N GLN A 94 -14.60 9.15 -10.26
CA GLN A 94 -13.25 8.81 -9.80
C GLN A 94 -13.27 8.34 -8.35
N ILE A 95 -12.48 7.32 -8.04
CA ILE A 95 -12.27 6.87 -6.66
C ILE A 95 -11.13 7.69 -6.07
N ILE A 96 -11.39 8.39 -4.98
CA ILE A 96 -10.45 9.29 -4.28
C ILE A 96 -10.16 8.72 -2.89
N VAL A 97 -8.89 8.76 -2.48
CA VAL A 97 -8.49 8.47 -1.09
C VAL A 97 -8.83 9.68 -0.23
N LEU A 98 -9.61 9.46 0.84
CA LEU A 98 -10.01 10.52 1.76
C LEU A 98 -9.03 10.65 2.92
N GLU A 99 -8.75 9.54 3.58
CA GLU A 99 -7.94 9.47 4.81
C GLU A 99 -7.45 8.03 5.04
N GLU A 100 -6.54 7.86 5.99
CA GLU A 100 -6.24 6.57 6.58
C GLU A 100 -7.45 6.07 7.40
N TYR A 101 -7.75 4.77 7.33
CA TYR A 101 -8.89 4.13 8.01
C TYR A 101 -8.63 3.89 9.50
#